data_AF-A0A930T3S5-F1
#
_entry.id   AF-A0A930T3S5-F1
#
_cell.length_a   1.000
_cell.length_b   1.000
_cell.length_c   1.000
_cell.angle_alpha   90.00
_cell.angle_beta   90.00
_cell.angle_gamma   90.00
#
_symmetry.space_group_name_H-M   'P 1'
#
loop_
_entity.id
_entity.type
_entity.pdbx_description
1 polymer ?
#
loop_
_entity_poly.entity_id
_entity_poly.type
_entity_poly.pdbx_seq_one_letter_code
_entity_poly.pdbx_strand_id
1 'polypeptide(L)'
;MPSINLLAVFNSSNYPRSGIVTLPWQPVYEQFNIPPEELVLSDLRDLSHTPINAQVDCIDPDDPQRDTLIFSLQKSIPAGSEKDMLINGFIKLDRGRQMPQNLSESSLEVVYGADGRERGVRLANSRLIVWFNLIPAPEDNERNWFSGSATSIQLDQEEILDPFRAARGQWLGQDPDKRCMQVAGIRLPGASDLKSPYYQVHLYNHSYRLVSQSKGSVRTSITIASEPFDYMGADPVTGYNRHLVCELYRVISLHAGADYLVEELFVKGKPKAEEDKLTGSPEVVFLNFGLEYFAHMNMGYTQDIEQVFPVPDWFALGSTEPPYPAYGLATNLHIESLQHPYEGNVSNFSWRLLPGKYAKCLHLFMRNQPNEFDTRVGHFWYELIYNPLRAEIYQENRIQTAQNQTLIRT
;
A
#
# COMPACT_ATOMS: atom_id res chain seq x y z
N MET A 1 -5.96 -22.31 -34.47
CA MET A 1 -6.63 -22.37 -33.16
C MET A 1 -6.81 -20.94 -32.69
N PRO A 2 -7.96 -20.55 -32.10
CA PRO A 2 -8.07 -19.24 -31.47
C PRO A 2 -7.00 -19.12 -30.37
N SER A 3 -6.31 -18.00 -30.30
CA SER A 3 -5.30 -17.75 -29.28
C SER A 3 -5.96 -17.73 -27.91
N ILE A 4 -5.43 -18.51 -26.97
CA ILE A 4 -5.91 -18.50 -25.58
C ILE A 4 -5.27 -17.29 -24.90
N ASN A 5 -6.08 -16.45 -24.25
CA ASN A 5 -5.58 -15.32 -23.48
C ASN A 5 -5.03 -15.82 -22.14
N LEU A 6 -3.73 -15.64 -21.92
CA LEU A 6 -3.03 -16.23 -20.79
C LEU A 6 -2.16 -15.20 -20.05
N LEU A 7 -2.18 -15.29 -18.72
CA LEU A 7 -1.12 -14.78 -17.86
C LEU A 7 -0.23 -15.94 -17.43
N ALA A 8 1.08 -15.76 -17.55
CA ALA A 8 2.08 -16.62 -16.93
C ALA A 8 2.29 -16.15 -15.48
N VAL A 9 2.24 -17.08 -14.52
CA VAL A 9 2.48 -16.80 -13.10
C VAL A 9 3.82 -17.35 -12.68
N PHE A 10 4.56 -16.56 -11.91
CA PHE A 10 5.90 -16.87 -11.45
C PHE A 10 5.95 -16.86 -9.92
N ASN A 11 6.58 -17.90 -9.39
CA ASN A 11 6.95 -18.03 -7.99
C ASN A 11 8.47 -18.15 -7.90
N SER A 12 9.11 -17.02 -7.66
CA SER A 12 10.57 -16.89 -7.47
C SER A 12 11.10 -17.46 -6.14
N SER A 13 10.24 -18.02 -5.29
CA SER A 13 10.65 -18.63 -4.02
C SER A 13 10.82 -20.15 -4.15
N ASN A 14 11.70 -20.71 -3.32
CA ASN A 14 12.01 -22.14 -3.26
C ASN A 14 10.96 -22.98 -2.52
N TYR A 15 9.82 -22.39 -2.15
CA TYR A 15 8.68 -23.06 -1.55
C TYR A 15 7.37 -22.69 -2.26
N PRO A 16 6.35 -23.55 -2.25
CA PRO A 16 5.05 -23.26 -2.86
C PRO A 16 4.36 -22.06 -2.20
N ARG A 17 3.73 -21.19 -3.00
CA ARG A 17 3.04 -20.00 -2.50
C ARG A 17 1.66 -19.81 -3.13
N SER A 18 0.72 -19.34 -2.34
CA SER A 18 -0.61 -18.89 -2.77
C SER A 18 -0.79 -17.40 -2.41
N GLY A 19 -1.94 -16.82 -2.71
CA GLY A 19 -2.27 -15.46 -2.28
C GLY A 19 -2.32 -14.45 -3.43
N ILE A 20 -1.93 -13.22 -3.12
CA ILE A 20 -2.23 -12.05 -3.95
C ILE A 20 -1.22 -11.88 -5.09
N VAL A 21 -1.73 -11.60 -6.28
CA VAL A 21 -0.95 -11.22 -7.45
C VAL A 21 -1.47 -9.90 -7.99
N THR A 22 -0.55 -8.97 -8.28
CA THR A 22 -0.84 -7.64 -8.82
C THR A 22 -0.04 -7.39 -10.10
N LEU A 23 -0.66 -6.78 -11.10
CA LEU A 23 0.00 -6.35 -12.33
C LEU A 23 -0.70 -5.12 -12.94
N PRO A 24 0.02 -4.29 -13.73
CA PRO A 24 -0.58 -3.15 -14.43
C PRO A 24 -1.73 -3.60 -15.34
N TRP A 25 -2.86 -2.89 -15.26
CA TRP A 25 -4.07 -3.25 -16.02
C TRP A 25 -3.97 -2.85 -17.49
N GLN A 26 -3.47 -1.65 -17.80
CA GLN A 26 -3.49 -1.12 -19.16
C GLN A 26 -2.87 -2.06 -20.20
N PRO A 27 -1.67 -2.66 -19.99
CA PRO A 27 -1.12 -3.61 -20.96
C PRO A 27 -2.00 -4.86 -21.16
N VAL A 28 -2.69 -5.31 -20.11
CA VAL A 28 -3.60 -6.46 -20.16
C VAL A 28 -4.83 -6.11 -20.99
N TYR A 29 -5.40 -4.92 -20.75
CA TYR A 29 -6.53 -4.41 -21.51
C TYR A 29 -6.19 -4.21 -22.99
N GLU A 30 -5.06 -3.60 -23.31
CA GLU A 30 -4.61 -3.38 -24.69
C GLU A 30 -4.40 -4.71 -25.45
N GLN A 31 -3.88 -5.73 -24.78
CA GLN A 31 -3.60 -7.02 -25.39
C GLN A 31 -4.86 -7.87 -25.63
N PHE A 32 -5.77 -7.92 -24.67
CA PHE A 32 -6.90 -8.85 -24.69
C PHE A 32 -8.24 -8.18 -25.00
N ASN A 33 -8.30 -6.86 -24.89
CA ASN A 33 -9.49 -6.05 -25.08
C ASN A 33 -10.67 -6.58 -24.24
N ILE A 34 -10.45 -6.93 -22.97
CA ILE A 34 -11.50 -7.41 -22.05
C ILE A 34 -11.75 -6.28 -21.04
N PRO A 35 -12.95 -5.68 -20.99
CA PRO A 35 -13.20 -4.61 -20.03
C PRO A 35 -13.28 -5.17 -18.59
N PRO A 36 -12.96 -4.37 -17.56
CA PRO A 36 -12.91 -4.82 -16.16
C PRO A 36 -14.17 -5.57 -15.69
N GLU A 37 -15.35 -5.10 -16.09
CA GLU A 37 -16.66 -5.64 -15.72
C GLU A 37 -16.99 -7.01 -16.34
N GLU A 38 -16.28 -7.39 -17.41
CA GLU A 38 -16.43 -8.69 -18.07
C GLU A 38 -15.29 -9.66 -17.73
N LEU A 39 -14.31 -9.24 -16.93
CA LEU A 39 -13.11 -10.02 -16.67
C LEU A 39 -13.42 -11.24 -15.79
N VAL A 40 -13.12 -12.43 -16.31
CA VAL A 40 -13.15 -13.69 -15.56
C VAL A 40 -11.78 -14.35 -15.66
N LEU A 41 -11.21 -14.70 -14.51
CA LEU A 41 -9.95 -15.43 -14.42
C LEU A 41 -10.18 -16.88 -14.00
N SER A 42 -9.45 -17.82 -14.58
CA SER A 42 -9.46 -19.23 -14.16
C SER A 42 -8.05 -19.82 -14.14
N ASP A 43 -7.77 -20.67 -13.16
CA ASP A 43 -6.48 -21.37 -13.05
C ASP A 43 -6.53 -22.60 -13.95
N LEU A 44 -5.63 -22.70 -14.93
CA LEU A 44 -5.59 -23.87 -15.82
C LEU A 44 -5.19 -25.17 -15.12
N ARG A 45 -4.63 -25.08 -13.92
CA ARG A 45 -4.32 -26.25 -13.08
C ARG A 45 -5.56 -26.72 -12.30
N ASP A 46 -6.60 -25.91 -12.24
CA ASP A 46 -7.83 -26.23 -11.53
C ASP A 46 -8.90 -26.83 -12.47
N LEU A 47 -9.07 -28.15 -12.34
CA LEU A 47 -10.07 -28.91 -13.10
C LEU A 47 -11.52 -28.59 -12.68
N SER A 48 -11.75 -27.90 -11.56
CA SER A 48 -13.10 -27.47 -11.18
C SER A 48 -13.61 -26.30 -12.01
N HIS A 49 -12.73 -25.62 -12.76
CA HIS A 49 -13.02 -24.38 -13.50
C HIS A 49 -13.68 -23.28 -12.63
N THR A 50 -13.44 -23.30 -11.32
CA THR A 50 -13.93 -22.26 -10.43
C THR A 50 -13.22 -20.94 -10.75
N PRO A 51 -13.96 -19.84 -10.99
CA PRO A 51 -13.35 -18.54 -11.22
C PRO A 51 -12.49 -18.10 -10.03
N ILE A 52 -11.38 -17.45 -10.33
CA ILE A 52 -10.50 -16.81 -9.35
C ILE A 52 -11.09 -15.45 -8.97
N ASN A 53 -11.06 -15.12 -7.69
CA ASN A 53 -11.40 -13.78 -7.23
C ASN A 53 -10.42 -12.77 -7.83
N ALA A 54 -10.95 -11.84 -8.62
CA ALA A 54 -10.19 -10.82 -9.32
C ALA A 54 -10.98 -9.52 -9.38
N GLN A 55 -10.26 -8.40 -9.43
CA GLN A 55 -10.80 -7.06 -9.66
C GLN A 55 -9.74 -6.18 -10.32
N VAL A 56 -10.18 -5.09 -10.93
CA VAL A 56 -9.30 -4.01 -11.38
C VAL A 56 -9.55 -2.82 -10.47
N ASP A 57 -8.49 -2.29 -9.87
CA ASP A 57 -8.55 -1.09 -9.05
C ASP A 57 -8.24 0.14 -9.91
N CYS A 58 -9.11 1.14 -9.84
CA CYS A 58 -8.83 2.45 -10.42
C CYS A 58 -8.02 3.29 -9.43
N ILE A 59 -6.77 3.58 -9.77
CA ILE A 59 -5.82 4.22 -8.84
C ILE A 59 -5.85 5.74 -8.95
N ASP A 60 -5.72 6.27 -10.16
CA ASP A 60 -5.82 7.69 -10.47
C ASP A 60 -6.72 7.83 -11.71
N PRO A 61 -7.94 8.37 -11.60
CA PRO A 61 -8.85 8.54 -12.74
C PRO A 61 -8.25 9.37 -13.88
N ASP A 62 -7.27 10.23 -13.58
CA ASP A 62 -6.56 11.03 -14.57
C ASP A 62 -5.36 10.31 -15.21
N ASP A 63 -4.98 9.12 -14.70
CA ASP A 63 -3.83 8.34 -15.16
C ASP A 63 -4.14 6.81 -15.16
N PRO A 64 -4.88 6.31 -16.17
CA PRO A 64 -5.24 4.89 -16.28
C PRO A 64 -4.04 3.91 -16.37
N GLN A 65 -2.82 4.41 -16.63
CA GLN A 65 -1.60 3.58 -16.61
C GLN A 65 -1.33 2.99 -15.22
N ARG A 66 -1.90 3.59 -14.17
CA ARG A 66 -1.74 3.16 -12.78
C ARG A 66 -2.77 2.14 -12.34
N ASP A 67 -3.83 1.94 -13.13
CA ASP A 67 -4.85 0.95 -12.80
C ASP A 67 -4.21 -0.43 -12.69
N THR A 68 -4.67 -1.19 -11.71
CA THR A 68 -4.02 -2.44 -11.31
C THR A 68 -5.01 -3.58 -11.36
N LEU A 69 -4.67 -4.63 -12.10
CA LEU A 69 -5.34 -5.91 -11.98
C LEU A 69 -4.80 -6.63 -10.74
N ILE A 70 -5.72 -7.11 -9.90
CA ILE A 70 -5.40 -7.90 -8.73
C ILE A 70 -6.25 -9.16 -8.68
N PHE A 71 -5.63 -10.28 -8.34
CA PHE A 71 -6.34 -11.54 -8.14
C PHE A 71 -5.72 -12.38 -7.02
N SER A 72 -6.53 -13.28 -6.43
CA SER A 72 -6.13 -14.10 -5.29
C SER A 72 -6.10 -15.58 -5.65
N LEU A 73 -4.90 -16.15 -5.72
CA LEU A 73 -4.66 -17.56 -5.96
C LEU A 73 -5.00 -18.38 -4.70
N GLN A 74 -6.07 -19.16 -4.76
CA GLN A 74 -6.46 -20.05 -3.67
C GLN A 74 -5.57 -21.30 -3.56
N LYS A 75 -5.09 -21.80 -4.71
CA LYS A 75 -4.19 -22.95 -4.77
C LYS A 75 -2.75 -22.51 -4.94
N SER A 76 -1.85 -23.11 -4.16
CA SER A 76 -0.43 -22.81 -4.23
C SER A 76 0.15 -23.08 -5.62
N ILE A 77 0.99 -22.17 -6.06
CA ILE A 77 1.88 -22.28 -7.21
C ILE A 77 3.15 -23.00 -6.77
N PRO A 78 3.67 -23.98 -7.53
CA PRO A 78 4.90 -24.69 -7.20
C PRO A 78 6.07 -23.74 -6.94
N ALA A 79 7.06 -24.21 -6.18
CA ALA A 79 8.32 -23.51 -6.02
C ALA A 79 9.00 -23.27 -7.37
N GLY A 80 9.67 -22.14 -7.49
CA GLY A 80 10.63 -21.86 -8.56
C GLY A 80 12.00 -21.55 -7.98
N SER A 81 12.84 -20.87 -8.74
CA SER A 81 14.07 -20.28 -8.22
C SER A 81 14.20 -18.85 -8.74
N GLU A 82 14.87 -17.97 -8.00
CA GLU A 82 15.11 -16.59 -8.46
C GLU A 82 15.86 -16.52 -9.80
N LYS A 83 16.57 -17.60 -10.16
CA LYS A 83 17.33 -17.73 -11.41
C LYS A 83 16.52 -18.37 -12.53
N ASP A 84 15.43 -19.08 -12.20
CA ASP A 84 14.54 -19.69 -13.16
C ASP A 84 13.42 -18.73 -13.54
N MET A 85 13.44 -18.29 -14.80
CA MET A 85 12.30 -17.62 -15.44
C MET A 85 11.23 -18.64 -15.89
N LEU A 86 11.17 -19.80 -15.23
CA LEU A 86 10.21 -20.84 -15.59
C LEU A 86 8.82 -20.45 -15.11
N ILE A 87 7.85 -20.62 -16.00
CA ILE A 87 6.44 -20.37 -15.71
C ILE A 87 5.96 -21.45 -14.74
N ASN A 88 5.45 -21.06 -13.58
CA ASN A 88 4.96 -21.98 -12.56
C ASN A 88 3.46 -22.25 -12.67
N GLY A 89 2.72 -21.42 -13.40
CA GLY A 89 1.30 -21.60 -13.64
C GLY A 89 0.77 -20.69 -14.74
N PHE A 90 -0.44 -21.00 -15.23
CA PHE A 90 -1.12 -20.22 -16.24
C PHE A 90 -2.52 -19.86 -15.77
N ILE A 91 -2.85 -18.57 -15.85
CA ILE A 91 -4.19 -18.06 -15.59
C ILE A 91 -4.81 -17.66 -16.91
N LYS A 92 -5.96 -18.23 -17.22
CA LYS A 92 -6.73 -17.90 -18.40
C LYS A 92 -7.59 -16.67 -18.12
N LEU A 93 -7.61 -15.74 -19.06
CA LEU A 93 -8.53 -14.59 -19.05
C LEU A 93 -9.65 -14.83 -20.07
N ASP A 94 -10.88 -14.75 -19.62
CA ASP A 94 -12.07 -14.86 -20.47
C ASP A 94 -13.00 -13.66 -20.26
N ARG A 95 -13.88 -13.43 -21.24
CA ARG A 95 -15.06 -12.60 -21.08
C ARG A 95 -16.16 -13.42 -20.43
N GLY A 96 -16.80 -12.88 -19.41
CA GLY A 96 -17.92 -13.53 -18.74
C GLY A 96 -18.66 -12.59 -17.80
N ARG A 97 -19.62 -13.16 -17.06
CA ARG A 97 -20.22 -12.43 -15.96
C ARG A 97 -19.29 -12.52 -14.77
N GLN A 98 -18.93 -11.36 -14.20
CA GLN A 98 -18.19 -11.33 -12.96
C GLN A 98 -18.90 -12.20 -11.91
N MET A 99 -18.12 -12.91 -11.11
CA MET A 99 -18.64 -13.60 -9.93
C MET A 99 -19.55 -12.62 -9.17
N PRO A 100 -20.76 -13.04 -8.75
CA PRO A 100 -21.59 -12.20 -7.91
C PRO A 100 -20.71 -11.68 -6.78
N GLN A 101 -20.77 -10.38 -6.52
CA GLN A 101 -20.29 -9.83 -5.26
C GLN A 101 -21.20 -10.40 -4.16
N ASN A 102 -21.11 -11.70 -3.87
CA ASN A 102 -21.56 -12.29 -2.62
C ASN A 102 -21.05 -11.34 -1.56
N LEU A 103 -21.93 -10.83 -0.68
CA LEU A 103 -21.66 -9.89 0.40
C LEU A 103 -20.16 -9.87 0.72
N SER A 104 -19.41 -9.02 0.01
CA SER A 104 -17.94 -9.07 0.07
C SER A 104 -17.60 -8.94 1.54
N GLU A 105 -16.74 -9.83 2.06
CA GLU A 105 -16.26 -9.68 3.43
C GLU A 105 -15.70 -8.28 3.63
N SER A 106 -15.17 -7.68 2.55
CA SER A 106 -14.71 -6.31 2.51
C SER A 106 -15.82 -5.29 2.24
N SER A 107 -15.89 -4.27 3.09
CA SER A 107 -16.76 -3.11 2.96
C SER A 107 -15.95 -1.81 2.93
N LEU A 108 -16.50 -0.81 2.26
CA LEU A 108 -15.95 0.53 2.14
C LEU A 108 -17.12 1.50 2.24
N GLU A 109 -16.99 2.46 3.15
CA GLU A 109 -17.98 3.51 3.39
C GLU A 109 -17.25 4.85 3.50
N VAL A 110 -17.72 5.84 2.73
CA VAL A 110 -17.27 7.23 2.82
C VAL A 110 -18.23 7.98 3.72
N VAL A 111 -17.70 8.67 4.73
CA VAL A 111 -18.51 9.45 5.66
C VAL A 111 -18.37 10.93 5.35
N TYR A 112 -19.52 11.59 5.26
CA TYR A 112 -19.66 12.98 4.88
C TYR A 112 -20.04 13.84 6.07
N GLY A 113 -19.49 15.06 6.12
CA GLY A 113 -19.87 16.07 7.09
C GLY A 113 -21.21 16.73 6.74
N ALA A 114 -21.70 17.59 7.63
CA ALA A 114 -22.92 18.37 7.40
C ALA A 114 -22.81 19.32 6.20
N ASP A 115 -21.59 19.70 5.81
CA ASP A 115 -21.25 20.50 4.65
C ASP A 115 -21.17 19.70 3.34
N GLY A 116 -21.42 18.38 3.39
CA GLY A 116 -21.36 17.48 2.24
C GLY A 116 -19.95 17.11 1.79
N ARG A 117 -18.90 17.51 2.54
CA ARG A 117 -17.51 17.14 2.25
C ARG A 117 -17.17 15.79 2.86
N GLU A 118 -16.30 15.02 2.22
CA GLU A 118 -15.75 13.79 2.77
C GLU A 118 -14.95 14.11 4.04
N ARG A 119 -15.24 13.42 5.14
CA ARG A 119 -14.58 13.60 6.44
C ARG A 119 -13.68 12.41 6.79
N GLY A 120 -14.10 11.21 6.39
CA GLY A 120 -13.37 9.98 6.67
C GLY A 120 -13.85 8.81 5.81
N VAL A 121 -13.10 7.73 5.88
CA VAL A 121 -13.42 6.47 5.21
C VAL A 121 -13.33 5.33 6.21
N ARG A 122 -14.36 4.49 6.23
CA ARG A 122 -14.35 3.22 6.94
C ARG A 122 -14.03 2.09 5.95
N LEU A 123 -12.87 1.47 6.11
CA LEU A 123 -12.52 0.22 5.43
C LEU A 123 -12.75 -0.93 6.41
N ALA A 124 -13.38 -2.01 5.97
CA ALA A 124 -13.48 -3.21 6.81
C ALA A 124 -13.35 -4.47 5.97
N ASN A 125 -12.89 -5.55 6.59
CA ASN A 125 -13.01 -6.92 6.11
C ASN A 125 -13.53 -7.83 7.26
N SER A 126 -13.40 -9.15 7.15
CA SER A 126 -13.81 -10.11 8.18
C SER A 126 -13.00 -10.03 9.49
N ARG A 127 -11.83 -9.39 9.51
CA ARG A 127 -10.92 -9.29 10.65
C ARG A 127 -10.63 -7.85 11.08
N LEU A 128 -10.29 -6.97 10.15
CA LEU A 128 -9.88 -5.60 10.41
C LEU A 128 -10.98 -4.61 10.05
N ILE A 129 -11.23 -3.63 10.91
CA ILE A 129 -12.04 -2.44 10.65
C ILE A 129 -11.15 -1.22 10.91
N VAL A 130 -11.09 -0.32 9.95
CA VAL A 130 -10.21 0.85 9.98
C VAL A 130 -11.06 2.08 9.72
N TRP A 131 -10.95 3.04 10.64
CA TRP A 131 -11.47 4.39 10.43
C TRP A 131 -10.31 5.33 10.09
N PHE A 132 -10.35 5.88 8.87
CA PHE A 132 -9.31 6.75 8.33
C PHE A 132 -9.85 8.16 8.13
N ASN A 133 -9.21 9.16 8.75
CA ASN A 133 -9.65 10.55 8.65
C ASN A 133 -9.00 11.26 7.46
N LEU A 134 -9.82 12.03 6.74
CA LEU A 134 -9.39 12.81 5.59
C LEU A 134 -9.14 14.27 5.92
N ILE A 135 -9.71 14.80 7.00
CA ILE A 135 -9.54 16.20 7.38
C ILE A 135 -8.93 16.35 8.78
N PRO A 136 -8.30 17.50 9.08
CA PRO A 136 -7.95 17.86 10.44
C PRO A 136 -9.21 18.00 11.30
N ALA A 137 -9.14 17.60 12.58
CA ALA A 137 -10.24 17.74 13.54
C ALA A 137 -11.62 17.25 12.99
N PRO A 138 -11.78 15.95 12.66
CA PRO A 138 -13.02 15.43 12.08
C PRO A 138 -14.26 15.59 12.98
N GLU A 139 -14.05 15.80 14.28
CA GLU A 139 -15.09 16.05 15.28
C GLU A 139 -15.30 17.55 15.58
N ASP A 140 -14.70 18.45 14.80
CA ASP A 140 -14.74 19.92 14.98
C ASP A 140 -14.33 20.36 16.41
N ASN A 141 -13.43 19.61 17.04
CA ASN A 141 -13.02 19.79 18.45
C ASN A 141 -11.69 20.56 18.61
N GLU A 142 -11.26 21.29 17.58
CA GLU A 142 -10.02 22.08 17.49
C GLU A 142 -8.70 21.29 17.66
N ARG A 143 -8.75 19.94 17.78
CA ARG A 143 -7.55 19.08 17.82
C ARG A 143 -7.12 18.74 16.39
N ASN A 144 -6.13 19.48 15.90
CA ASN A 144 -5.85 19.64 14.47
C ASN A 144 -4.99 18.54 13.79
N TRP A 145 -4.75 17.36 14.39
CA TRP A 145 -3.60 16.52 14.00
C TRP A 145 -3.93 15.10 13.53
N PHE A 146 -5.14 14.84 13.01
CA PHE A 146 -5.57 13.48 12.62
C PHE A 146 -5.67 13.22 11.13
N SER A 147 -5.42 14.24 10.32
CA SER A 147 -5.64 14.12 8.89
C SER A 147 -4.66 13.14 8.25
N GLY A 148 -5.15 12.33 7.33
CA GLY A 148 -4.35 11.31 6.68
C GLY A 148 -3.87 10.23 7.65
N SER A 149 -4.68 9.85 8.63
CA SER A 149 -4.31 8.82 9.60
C SER A 149 -5.48 7.92 9.96
N ALA A 150 -5.17 6.70 10.39
CA ALA A 150 -6.15 5.81 10.99
C ALA A 150 -6.28 6.12 12.48
N THR A 151 -7.46 6.59 12.91
CA THR A 151 -7.73 6.93 14.34
C THR A 151 -8.55 5.87 15.06
N SER A 152 -9.03 4.86 14.35
CA SER A 152 -9.51 3.62 14.96
C SER A 152 -9.07 2.46 14.09
N ILE A 153 -8.50 1.44 14.74
CA ILE A 153 -8.27 0.14 14.13
C ILE A 153 -8.85 -0.88 15.07
N GLN A 154 -9.75 -1.70 14.56
CA GLN A 154 -10.32 -2.82 15.29
C GLN A 154 -9.88 -4.11 14.63
N LEU A 155 -9.25 -4.98 15.40
CA LEU A 155 -8.88 -6.33 14.98
C LEU A 155 -9.80 -7.31 15.70
N ASP A 156 -10.50 -8.14 14.94
CA ASP A 156 -11.49 -9.09 15.41
C ASP A 156 -12.53 -8.41 16.33
N GLN A 157 -12.99 -7.22 15.91
CA GLN A 157 -13.95 -6.33 16.58
C GLN A 157 -13.45 -5.62 17.85
N GLU A 158 -12.15 -5.67 18.14
CA GLU A 158 -11.56 -4.99 19.30
C GLU A 158 -10.58 -3.90 18.89
N GLU A 159 -10.72 -2.71 19.47
CA GLU A 159 -9.83 -1.58 19.25
C GLU A 159 -8.40 -1.88 19.71
N ILE A 160 -7.41 -1.63 18.85
CA ILE A 160 -5.99 -1.89 19.14
C ILE A 160 -5.15 -0.65 19.34
N LEU A 161 -5.62 0.54 18.94
CA LEU A 161 -4.86 1.78 19.19
C LEU A 161 -4.94 2.22 20.65
N ASP A 162 -6.02 1.86 21.34
CA ASP A 162 -6.21 2.08 22.78
C ASP A 162 -6.97 0.92 23.45
N PRO A 163 -6.38 -0.29 23.50
CA PRO A 163 -7.07 -1.52 23.86
C PRO A 163 -7.50 -1.55 25.33
N PHE A 164 -6.76 -0.91 26.23
CA PHE A 164 -7.05 -0.94 27.67
C PHE A 164 -8.30 -0.17 28.05
N ARG A 165 -8.54 0.98 27.40
CA ARG A 165 -9.77 1.74 27.60
C ARG A 165 -10.95 1.07 26.90
N ALA A 166 -10.73 0.58 25.68
CA ALA A 166 -11.76 -0.15 24.93
C ALA A 166 -12.26 -1.39 25.68
N ALA A 167 -11.37 -2.19 26.27
CA ALA A 167 -11.72 -3.39 27.04
C ALA A 167 -12.59 -3.11 28.28
N ARG A 168 -12.61 -1.87 28.79
CA ARG A 168 -13.48 -1.45 29.90
C ARG A 168 -14.88 -1.03 29.44
N GLY A 169 -15.23 -1.24 28.17
CA GLY A 169 -16.48 -0.79 27.56
C GLY A 169 -16.55 0.73 27.35
N GLN A 170 -15.42 1.43 27.50
CA GLN A 170 -15.32 2.88 27.38
C GLN A 170 -14.99 3.23 25.93
N TRP A 171 -15.98 3.13 25.04
CA TRP A 171 -15.89 3.76 23.71
C TRP A 171 -15.80 5.29 23.86
N LEU A 172 -16.59 5.84 24.78
CA LEU A 172 -16.45 7.20 25.28
C LEU A 172 -15.24 7.26 26.23
N GLY A 173 -14.19 8.00 25.84
CA GLY A 173 -12.99 8.19 26.66
C GLY A 173 -11.72 7.48 26.17
N GLN A 174 -11.72 6.89 24.97
CA GLN A 174 -10.48 6.52 24.28
C GLN A 174 -9.55 7.73 24.16
N ASP A 175 -8.24 7.50 24.10
CA ASP A 175 -7.27 8.57 23.92
C ASP A 175 -7.60 9.36 22.63
N PRO A 176 -7.94 10.65 22.74
CA PRO A 176 -8.34 11.44 21.59
C PRO A 176 -7.19 11.65 20.61
N ASP A 177 -5.95 11.49 21.05
CA ASP A 177 -4.77 11.68 20.23
C ASP A 177 -4.32 10.40 19.51
N LYS A 178 -5.00 9.25 19.73
CA LYS A 178 -4.63 7.98 19.13
C LYS A 178 -4.73 8.05 17.60
N ARG A 179 -3.67 7.61 16.93
CA ARG A 179 -3.57 7.63 15.47
C ARG A 179 -2.43 6.74 15.03
N CYS A 180 -2.52 6.18 13.85
CA CYS A 180 -1.40 5.49 13.22
C CYS A 180 -1.42 5.74 11.71
N MET A 181 -0.34 5.32 11.05
CA MET A 181 -0.15 5.55 9.61
C MET A 181 -0.21 7.04 9.22
N GLN A 182 0.05 7.95 10.16
CA GLN A 182 0.10 9.37 9.83
C GLN A 182 1.42 9.66 9.11
N VAL A 183 1.34 10.18 7.89
CA VAL A 183 2.50 10.81 7.24
C VAL A 183 2.62 12.22 7.80
N ALA A 184 3.52 12.42 8.77
CA ALA A 184 3.73 13.70 9.45
C ALA A 184 4.50 14.69 8.57
N GLY A 185 5.34 14.19 7.66
CA GLY A 185 6.05 15.01 6.70
C GLY A 185 6.68 14.22 5.57
N ILE A 186 7.12 14.95 4.55
CA ILE A 186 7.91 14.44 3.43
C ILE A 186 9.18 15.26 3.25
N ARG A 187 10.24 14.60 2.79
CA ARG A 187 11.51 15.22 2.40
C ARG A 187 11.69 15.12 0.90
N LEU A 188 11.72 16.26 0.23
CA LEU A 188 12.01 16.36 -1.20
C LEU A 188 13.48 16.75 -1.40
N PRO A 189 14.08 16.44 -2.56
CA PRO A 189 15.42 16.89 -2.92
C PRO A 189 15.55 18.41 -2.75
N GLY A 190 16.55 18.87 -2.00
CA GLY A 190 16.86 20.29 -1.87
C GLY A 190 17.64 20.83 -3.06
N ALA A 191 17.77 22.16 -3.14
CA ALA A 191 18.71 22.79 -4.06
C ALA A 191 20.16 22.50 -3.62
N SER A 192 21.06 22.32 -4.58
CA SER A 192 22.49 22.01 -4.36
C SER A 192 23.22 23.04 -3.49
N ASP A 193 22.70 24.26 -3.41
CA ASP A 193 23.41 25.42 -2.85
C ASP A 193 22.92 25.81 -1.44
N LEU A 194 21.96 25.07 -0.87
CA LEU A 194 21.38 25.36 0.46
C LEU A 194 22.00 24.53 1.58
N LYS A 195 22.05 25.11 2.79
CA LYS A 195 22.55 24.46 4.02
C LYS A 195 21.76 23.21 4.44
N SER A 196 20.54 23.04 3.93
CA SER A 196 19.73 21.84 4.12
C SER A 196 19.66 21.08 2.79
N PRO A 197 20.12 19.82 2.72
CA PRO A 197 20.08 19.02 1.50
C PRO A 197 18.65 18.62 1.09
N TYR A 198 17.65 18.91 1.93
CA TYR A 198 16.25 18.53 1.71
C TYR A 198 15.30 19.72 1.89
N TYR A 199 14.26 19.75 1.07
CA TYR A 199 13.07 20.58 1.23
C TYR A 199 12.03 19.78 2.04
N GLN A 200 11.70 20.24 3.24
CA GLN A 200 10.76 19.56 4.13
C GLN A 200 9.35 20.13 3.94
N VAL A 201 8.37 19.25 3.76
CA VAL A 201 6.94 19.59 3.81
C VAL A 201 6.32 18.88 5.00
N HIS A 202 5.66 19.63 5.87
CA HIS A 202 4.91 19.08 6.99
C HIS A 202 3.47 18.80 6.52
N LEU A 203 2.94 17.62 6.83
CA LEU A 203 1.63 17.17 6.37
C LEU A 203 0.68 16.79 7.52
N TYR A 204 1.13 16.84 8.78
CA TYR A 204 0.38 16.36 9.95
C TYR A 204 -0.97 17.08 10.19
N ASN A 205 -1.15 18.28 9.64
CA ASN A 205 -2.35 19.12 9.74
C ASN A 205 -2.97 19.46 8.37
N HIS A 206 -2.56 18.79 7.30
CA HIS A 206 -3.07 19.02 5.94
C HIS A 206 -4.28 18.14 5.66
N SER A 207 -5.31 18.66 5.01
CA SER A 207 -6.44 17.84 4.54
C SER A 207 -6.01 16.91 3.40
N TYR A 208 -6.77 15.85 3.22
CA TYR A 208 -6.71 14.94 2.10
C TYR A 208 -8.07 14.90 1.40
N ARG A 209 -8.06 14.88 0.07
CA ARG A 209 -9.25 14.63 -0.74
C ARG A 209 -9.29 13.18 -1.18
N LEU A 210 -10.49 12.61 -1.26
CA LEU A 210 -10.69 11.31 -1.89
C LEU A 210 -10.52 11.46 -3.41
N VAL A 211 -9.63 10.67 -4.01
CA VAL A 211 -9.32 10.66 -5.45
C VAL A 211 -10.13 9.58 -6.15
N SER A 212 -10.07 8.36 -5.62
CA SER A 212 -10.77 7.20 -6.16
C SER A 212 -11.05 6.19 -5.04
N GLN A 213 -11.95 5.26 -5.34
CA GLN A 213 -12.27 4.13 -4.48
C GLN A 213 -12.49 2.89 -5.33
N SER A 214 -12.04 1.74 -4.84
CA SER A 214 -12.28 0.45 -5.48
C SER A 214 -12.83 -0.54 -4.46
N LYS A 215 -13.82 -1.32 -4.88
CA LYS A 215 -14.45 -2.37 -4.07
C LYS A 215 -14.63 -3.61 -4.93
N GLY A 216 -14.06 -4.72 -4.48
CA GLY A 216 -14.25 -6.01 -5.14
C GLY A 216 -14.13 -7.18 -4.17
N SER A 217 -13.93 -8.37 -4.74
CA SER A 217 -13.85 -9.64 -4.01
C SER A 217 -12.47 -9.91 -3.41
N VAL A 218 -11.43 -9.19 -3.85
CA VAL A 218 -10.05 -9.37 -3.39
C VAL A 218 -9.71 -8.36 -2.29
N ARG A 219 -10.11 -7.10 -2.47
CA ARG A 219 -9.85 -6.02 -1.52
C ARG A 219 -10.81 -4.84 -1.70
N THR A 220 -10.83 -3.98 -0.68
CA THR A 220 -11.27 -2.59 -0.80
C THR A 220 -10.06 -1.68 -0.77
N SER A 221 -10.11 -0.58 -1.51
CA SER A 221 -9.04 0.40 -1.54
C SER A 221 -9.57 1.82 -1.77
N ILE A 222 -8.81 2.79 -1.27
CA ILE A 222 -8.99 4.22 -1.56
C ILE A 222 -7.70 4.81 -2.06
N THR A 223 -7.79 5.77 -2.98
CA THR A 223 -6.70 6.70 -3.26
C THR A 223 -7.07 8.05 -2.69
N ILE A 224 -6.16 8.66 -1.94
CA ILE A 224 -6.30 10.01 -1.39
C ILE A 224 -5.12 10.87 -1.82
N ALA A 225 -5.34 12.17 -1.94
CA ALA A 225 -4.28 13.14 -2.24
C ALA A 225 -4.26 14.23 -1.17
N SER A 226 -3.06 14.61 -0.72
CA SER A 226 -2.88 15.74 0.20
C SER A 226 -3.34 17.05 -0.45
N GLU A 227 -3.54 18.08 0.37
CA GLU A 227 -3.56 19.46 -0.13
C GLU A 227 -2.29 19.75 -0.96
N PRO A 228 -2.41 20.55 -2.05
CA PRO A 228 -1.26 20.92 -2.86
C PRO A 228 -0.22 21.73 -2.08
N PHE A 229 1.05 21.52 -2.39
CA PHE A 229 2.18 22.28 -1.86
C PHE A 229 3.16 22.66 -2.96
N ASP A 230 3.81 23.81 -2.80
CA ASP A 230 4.83 24.27 -3.75
C ASP A 230 6.15 23.52 -3.56
N TYR A 231 6.81 23.20 -4.66
CA TYR A 231 8.17 22.68 -4.69
C TYR A 231 8.99 23.47 -5.70
N MET A 232 10.16 23.95 -5.26
CA MET A 232 11.16 24.56 -6.12
C MET A 232 12.46 23.79 -5.98
N GLY A 233 12.83 23.06 -7.02
CA GLY A 233 14.04 22.26 -7.01
C GLY A 233 14.28 21.57 -8.34
N ALA A 234 15.37 20.81 -8.40
CA ALA A 234 15.75 20.12 -9.61
C ALA A 234 14.68 19.08 -10.00
N ASP A 235 14.26 19.15 -11.25
CA ASP A 235 13.46 18.13 -11.89
C ASP A 235 14.29 16.83 -11.96
N PRO A 236 13.77 15.68 -11.48
CA PRO A 236 14.54 14.44 -11.38
C PRO A 236 14.89 13.83 -12.75
N VAL A 237 14.25 14.28 -13.83
CA VAL A 237 14.52 13.82 -15.20
C VAL A 237 15.52 14.73 -15.90
N THR A 238 15.35 16.05 -15.78
CA THR A 238 16.14 17.02 -16.55
C THR A 238 17.27 17.67 -15.77
N GLY A 239 17.21 17.63 -14.43
CA GLY A 239 18.15 18.31 -13.54
C GLY A 239 17.95 19.83 -13.44
N TYR A 240 17.05 20.42 -14.25
CA TYR A 240 16.75 21.84 -14.18
C TYR A 240 15.82 22.17 -13.03
N ASN A 241 16.03 23.32 -12.39
CA ASN A 241 15.11 23.80 -11.37
C ASN A 241 13.75 24.12 -11.99
N ARG A 242 12.68 23.61 -11.38
CA ARG A 242 11.30 23.89 -11.77
C ARG A 242 10.48 24.28 -10.55
N HIS A 243 9.48 25.11 -10.79
CA HIS A 243 8.42 25.37 -9.83
C HIS A 243 7.25 24.43 -10.12
N LEU A 244 7.02 23.49 -9.21
CA LEU A 244 5.96 22.51 -9.31
C LEU A 244 4.95 22.70 -8.19
N VAL A 245 3.67 22.55 -8.51
CA VAL A 245 2.61 22.32 -7.52
C VAL A 245 2.48 20.81 -7.38
N CYS A 246 2.70 20.32 -6.17
CA CYS A 246 2.80 18.90 -5.86
C CYS A 246 1.72 18.45 -4.89
N GLU A 247 1.31 17.18 -5.00
CA GLU A 247 0.43 16.51 -4.06
C GLU A 247 1.04 15.14 -3.70
N LEU A 248 0.92 14.74 -2.43
CA LEU A 248 1.22 13.38 -1.99
C LEU A 248 -0.02 12.51 -2.23
N TYR A 249 0.11 11.49 -3.07
CA TYR A 249 -0.92 10.48 -3.29
C TYR A 249 -0.64 9.25 -2.43
N ARG A 250 -1.71 8.67 -1.87
CA ARG A 250 -1.68 7.47 -1.03
C ARG A 250 -2.79 6.53 -1.45
N VAL A 251 -2.44 5.30 -1.80
CA VAL A 251 -3.38 4.20 -2.06
C VAL A 251 -3.40 3.31 -0.83
N ILE A 252 -4.53 3.24 -0.13
CA ILE A 252 -4.70 2.45 1.09
C ILE A 252 -5.61 1.27 0.77
N SER A 253 -5.11 0.06 0.97
CA SER A 253 -5.74 -1.19 0.53
C SER A 253 -5.93 -2.17 1.69
N LEU A 254 -7.15 -2.69 1.84
CA LEU A 254 -7.52 -3.74 2.79
C LEU A 254 -7.99 -5.00 2.06
N HIS A 255 -7.13 -6.03 2.06
CA HIS A 255 -7.43 -7.32 1.43
C HIS A 255 -8.47 -8.10 2.23
N ALA A 256 -9.28 -8.93 1.57
CA ALA A 256 -10.23 -9.81 2.25
C ALA A 256 -9.49 -10.72 3.27
N GLY A 257 -10.03 -10.82 4.49
CA GLY A 257 -9.46 -11.64 5.58
C GLY A 257 -8.12 -11.19 6.15
N ALA A 258 -7.55 -10.07 5.69
CA ALA A 258 -6.26 -9.57 6.18
C ALA A 258 -6.37 -8.84 7.54
N ASP A 259 -5.32 -8.96 8.35
CA ASP A 259 -5.08 -8.16 9.56
C ASP A 259 -3.97 -7.11 9.35
N TYR A 260 -3.76 -6.74 8.09
CA TYR A 260 -2.82 -5.71 7.67
C TYR A 260 -3.44 -4.80 6.61
N LEU A 261 -2.90 -3.60 6.51
CA LEU A 261 -3.13 -2.68 5.40
C LEU A 261 -1.91 -2.64 4.49
N VAL A 262 -2.14 -2.45 3.20
CA VAL A 262 -1.07 -2.06 2.25
C VAL A 262 -1.28 -0.60 1.88
N GLU A 263 -0.23 0.18 1.99
CA GLU A 263 -0.18 1.57 1.62
C GLU A 263 0.84 1.78 0.50
N GLU A 264 0.45 2.42 -0.59
CA GLU A 264 1.34 2.79 -1.69
C GLU A 264 1.36 4.31 -1.84
N LEU A 265 2.54 4.93 -1.91
CA LEU A 265 2.70 6.39 -1.92
C LEU A 265 3.54 6.85 -3.10
N PHE A 266 3.17 8.01 -3.65
CA PHE A 266 3.93 8.71 -4.68
C PHE A 266 3.63 10.21 -4.66
N VAL A 267 4.59 11.03 -5.11
CA VAL A 267 4.40 12.49 -5.21
C VAL A 267 4.24 12.88 -6.68
N LYS A 268 3.10 13.51 -7.01
CA LYS A 268 2.77 14.01 -8.34
C LYS A 268 2.99 15.52 -8.37
N GLY A 269 3.82 16.01 -9.27
CA GLY A 269 4.06 17.43 -9.50
C GLY A 269 3.60 17.87 -10.89
N LYS A 270 2.99 19.06 -10.96
CA LYS A 270 2.66 19.75 -12.23
C LYS A 270 3.29 21.14 -12.25
N PRO A 271 3.74 21.65 -13.41
CA PRO A 271 4.22 23.02 -13.55
C PRO A 271 3.20 24.03 -13.03
N LYS A 272 3.65 25.00 -12.24
CA LYS A 272 2.77 26.03 -11.66
C LYS A 272 2.24 27.00 -12.71
N ALA A 273 3.10 27.42 -13.64
CA ALA A 273 2.75 28.28 -14.76
C ALA A 273 3.27 27.71 -16.10
N GLU A 274 2.80 28.28 -17.22
CA GLU A 274 3.28 27.91 -18.56
C GLU A 274 4.79 28.13 -18.71
N GLU A 275 5.35 29.17 -18.09
CA GLU A 275 6.81 29.42 -18.07
C GLU A 275 7.62 28.34 -17.35
N ASP A 276 7.00 27.56 -16.45
CA ASP A 276 7.64 26.45 -15.75
C ASP A 276 7.61 25.13 -16.57
N LYS A 277 6.99 25.15 -17.75
CA LYS A 277 6.98 24.01 -18.67
C LYS A 277 8.30 23.92 -19.43
N LEU A 278 8.99 22.79 -19.29
CA LEU A 278 10.16 22.49 -20.12
C LEU A 278 9.70 21.85 -21.43
N THR A 279 10.19 22.39 -22.56
CA THR A 279 9.88 21.87 -23.90
C THR A 279 10.28 20.40 -24.01
N GLY A 280 9.34 19.53 -24.41
CA GLY A 280 9.58 18.09 -24.55
C GLY A 280 9.60 17.31 -23.24
N SER A 281 9.29 17.93 -22.09
CA SER A 281 9.10 17.24 -20.81
C SER A 281 7.65 16.81 -20.61
N PRO A 282 7.39 15.72 -19.85
CA PRO A 282 6.03 15.36 -19.46
C PRO A 282 5.42 16.45 -18.58
N GLU A 283 4.09 16.64 -18.72
CA GLU A 283 3.33 17.59 -17.90
C GLU A 283 3.29 17.18 -16.42
N VAL A 284 3.29 15.87 -16.17
CA VAL A 284 3.31 15.29 -14.83
C VAL A 284 4.71 14.77 -14.53
N VAL A 285 5.24 15.16 -13.38
CA VAL A 285 6.55 14.73 -12.87
C VAL A 285 6.36 13.95 -11.57
N PHE A 286 7.04 12.81 -11.44
CA PHE A 286 7.06 12.04 -10.19
C PHE A 286 8.37 12.29 -9.46
N LEU A 287 8.28 12.86 -8.25
CA LEU A 287 9.45 13.25 -7.46
C LEU A 287 9.97 12.08 -6.61
N ASN A 288 11.27 12.08 -6.36
CA ASN A 288 11.82 11.30 -5.24
C ASN A 288 11.38 11.98 -3.94
N PHE A 289 11.03 11.20 -2.92
CA PHE A 289 10.62 11.72 -1.62
C PHE A 289 10.99 10.74 -0.51
N GLY A 290 11.43 11.25 0.64
CA GLY A 290 11.51 10.51 1.89
C GLY A 290 10.24 10.73 2.71
N LEU A 291 9.85 9.73 3.50
CA LEU A 291 8.66 9.77 4.35
C LEU A 291 9.03 9.90 5.82
N GLU A 292 8.24 10.65 6.57
CA GLU A 292 8.27 10.70 8.03
C GLU A 292 6.89 10.33 8.56
N TYR A 293 6.82 9.19 9.23
CA TYR A 293 5.61 8.67 9.84
C TYR A 293 5.57 8.97 11.34
N PHE A 294 4.36 9.09 11.85
CA PHE A 294 4.07 9.18 13.28
C PHE A 294 2.91 8.26 13.66
N ALA A 295 2.99 7.68 14.86
CA ALA A 295 1.89 6.96 15.47
C ALA A 295 1.81 7.25 16.98
N HIS A 296 0.59 7.30 17.49
CA HIS A 296 0.23 7.26 18.89
C HIS A 296 -0.69 6.05 19.10
N MET A 297 -0.15 4.99 19.70
CA MET A 297 -0.82 3.74 19.99
C MET A 297 -0.44 3.28 21.39
N ASN A 298 -1.43 3.06 22.24
CA ASN A 298 -1.23 2.61 23.61
C ASN A 298 -0.87 1.12 23.64
N MET A 299 0.43 0.86 23.52
CA MET A 299 1.02 -0.48 23.59
C MET A 299 1.27 -0.93 25.04
N GLY A 300 0.84 -0.15 26.04
CA GLY A 300 1.07 -0.43 27.47
C GLY A 300 2.53 -0.25 27.91
N TYR A 301 3.00 -1.08 28.84
CA TYR A 301 4.41 -1.09 29.25
C TYR A 301 5.21 -1.84 28.19
N THR A 302 5.75 -1.10 27.24
CA THR A 302 6.64 -1.62 26.20
C THR A 302 7.99 -1.93 26.83
N GLN A 303 8.34 -3.22 26.97
CA GLN A 303 9.66 -3.63 27.44
C GLN A 303 10.63 -3.94 26.29
N ASP A 304 10.14 -4.31 25.10
CA ASP A 304 10.97 -4.89 24.05
C ASP A 304 10.69 -4.28 22.67
N ILE A 305 11.65 -3.51 22.13
CA ILE A 305 11.72 -3.23 20.69
C ILE A 305 12.54 -4.35 20.06
N GLU A 306 11.90 -5.27 19.36
CA GLU A 306 12.61 -6.24 18.53
C GLU A 306 12.84 -5.63 17.15
N GLN A 307 13.89 -4.82 17.04
CA GLN A 307 14.47 -4.49 15.75
C GLN A 307 15.29 -5.70 15.31
N VAL A 308 14.71 -6.55 14.45
CA VAL A 308 15.44 -7.69 13.91
C VAL A 308 16.37 -7.20 12.80
N PHE A 309 17.58 -6.81 13.20
CA PHE A 309 18.70 -6.60 12.29
C PHE A 309 19.08 -7.94 11.62
N PRO A 310 19.40 -7.97 10.31
CA PRO A 310 20.11 -6.91 9.59
C PRO A 310 19.37 -6.26 8.40
N VAL A 311 18.08 -6.52 8.18
CA VAL A 311 17.36 -5.99 7.00
C VAL A 311 16.64 -4.69 7.36
N PRO A 312 17.10 -3.51 6.89
CA PRO A 312 16.55 -2.22 7.30
C PRO A 312 15.21 -1.89 6.63
N ASP A 313 14.43 -2.87 6.15
CA ASP A 313 13.22 -2.67 5.36
C ASP A 313 11.93 -3.03 6.12
N TRP A 314 12.06 -3.54 7.34
CA TRP A 314 10.91 -3.85 8.19
C TRP A 314 11.27 -3.74 9.68
N PHE A 315 10.27 -3.56 10.52
CA PHE A 315 10.42 -3.61 11.98
C PHE A 315 9.13 -4.10 12.65
N ALA A 316 9.26 -4.59 13.88
CA ALA A 316 8.14 -4.88 14.77
C ALA A 316 8.29 -4.11 16.10
N LEU A 317 7.16 -3.62 16.62
CA LEU A 317 7.03 -2.99 17.93
C LEU A 317 5.92 -3.70 18.69
N GLY A 318 6.19 -4.10 19.93
CA GLY A 318 5.22 -4.82 20.75
C GLY A 318 5.67 -4.94 22.20
N SER A 319 4.90 -5.68 22.99
CA SER A 319 5.30 -6.12 24.32
C SER A 319 5.10 -7.62 24.41
N THR A 320 6.09 -8.30 24.98
CA THR A 320 6.13 -9.76 25.14
C THR A 320 5.07 -10.29 26.13
N GLU A 321 4.39 -9.40 26.85
CA GLU A 321 3.31 -9.76 27.77
C GLU A 321 1.91 -9.65 27.10
N PRO A 322 1.04 -10.65 27.25
CA PRO A 322 -0.38 -10.46 26.95
C PRO A 322 -1.02 -9.50 27.97
N PRO A 323 -1.99 -8.65 27.60
CA PRO A 323 -2.72 -8.59 26.33
C PRO A 323 -2.29 -7.41 25.43
N TYR A 324 -1.00 -7.08 25.40
CA TYR A 324 -0.52 -5.89 24.69
C TYR A 324 -0.64 -6.05 23.16
N PRO A 325 -1.02 -4.98 22.45
CA PRO A 325 -1.07 -5.00 21.00
C PRO A 325 0.34 -4.85 20.42
N ALA A 326 0.50 -5.23 19.15
CA ALA A 326 1.76 -5.06 18.42
C ALA A 326 1.52 -4.46 17.04
N TYR A 327 2.53 -3.75 16.54
CA TYR A 327 2.55 -3.06 15.26
C TYR A 327 3.79 -3.45 14.47
N GLY A 328 3.58 -3.84 13.21
CA GLY A 328 4.65 -4.17 12.28
C GLY A 328 4.62 -3.27 11.06
N LEU A 329 5.80 -2.89 10.58
CA LEU A 329 5.97 -2.25 9.27
C LEU A 329 6.86 -3.12 8.39
N ALA A 330 6.46 -3.33 7.15
CA ALA A 330 7.34 -3.81 6.09
C ALA A 330 7.28 -2.85 4.89
N THR A 331 8.41 -2.52 4.27
CA THR A 331 8.46 -1.53 3.19
C THR A 331 9.51 -1.86 2.14
N ASN A 332 9.38 -1.28 0.95
CA ASN A 332 10.36 -1.40 -0.14
C ASN A 332 11.48 -0.35 -0.05
N LEU A 333 11.39 0.59 0.89
CA LEU A 333 12.40 1.62 1.14
C LEU A 333 13.08 1.35 2.48
N HIS A 334 14.40 1.57 2.54
CA HIS A 334 15.11 1.45 3.80
C HIS A 334 14.57 2.42 4.85
N ILE A 335 14.36 1.91 6.06
CA ILE A 335 14.09 2.64 7.27
C ILE A 335 15.39 3.29 7.73
N GLU A 336 15.45 4.61 7.64
CA GLU A 336 16.60 5.41 8.07
C GLU A 336 16.72 5.47 9.59
N SER A 337 15.57 5.64 10.26
CA SER A 337 15.51 5.79 11.71
C SER A 337 14.15 5.34 12.23
N LEU A 338 14.15 4.73 13.40
CA LEU A 338 12.97 4.42 14.21
C LEU A 338 13.20 5.01 15.60
N GLN A 339 12.24 5.79 16.09
CA GLN A 339 12.30 6.40 17.41
C GLN A 339 11.11 5.95 18.25
N HIS A 340 11.39 5.25 19.33
CA HIS A 340 10.44 4.88 20.38
C HIS A 340 11.21 4.79 21.72
N PRO A 341 10.73 5.41 22.80
CA PRO A 341 9.61 6.35 22.85
C PRO A 341 9.93 7.65 22.10
N TYR A 342 8.98 8.16 21.32
CA TYR A 342 9.09 9.48 20.71
C TYR A 342 8.76 10.56 21.74
N GLU A 343 9.68 11.52 21.92
CA GLU A 343 9.59 12.59 22.93
C GLU A 343 9.31 12.09 24.37
N GLY A 344 9.78 10.89 24.70
CA GLY A 344 9.63 10.28 26.03
C GLY A 344 8.24 9.68 26.31
N ASN A 345 7.31 9.70 25.36
CA ASN A 345 6.01 9.03 25.48
C ASN A 345 6.08 7.60 24.91
N VAL A 346 5.86 6.60 25.76
CA VAL A 346 5.90 5.16 25.42
C VAL A 346 4.79 4.71 24.46
N SER A 347 3.73 5.51 24.30
CA SER A 347 2.69 5.26 23.32
C SER A 347 3.00 5.90 21.95
N ASN A 348 4.05 6.72 21.86
CA ASN A 348 4.41 7.42 20.63
C ASN A 348 5.64 6.80 19.98
N PHE A 349 5.57 6.64 18.66
CA PHE A 349 6.72 6.26 17.86
C PHE A 349 6.67 6.94 16.50
N SER A 350 7.86 7.16 15.93
CA SER A 350 8.03 7.72 14.60
C SER A 350 9.12 6.97 13.85
N TRP A 351 9.00 6.94 12.53
CA TRP A 351 10.03 6.35 11.69
C TRP A 351 10.17 7.13 10.40
N ARG A 352 11.38 7.07 9.82
CA ARG A 352 11.72 7.75 8.58
C ARG A 352 12.16 6.73 7.55
N LEU A 353 11.68 6.91 6.32
CA LEU A 353 12.12 6.13 5.17
C LEU A 353 13.09 6.96 4.33
N LEU A 354 14.10 6.30 3.76
CA LEU A 354 14.99 6.90 2.79
C LEU A 354 14.23 7.31 1.51
N PRO A 355 14.72 8.31 0.76
CA PRO A 355 14.02 8.78 -0.42
C PRO A 355 13.88 7.74 -1.54
N GLY A 356 12.70 7.69 -2.16
CA GLY A 356 12.42 6.90 -3.36
C GLY A 356 11.34 7.55 -4.24
N LYS A 357 11.14 7.06 -5.48
CA LYS A 357 10.04 7.52 -6.36
C LYS A 357 8.67 6.98 -5.96
N TYR A 358 8.68 5.92 -5.17
CA TYR A 358 7.50 5.15 -4.80
C TYR A 358 7.80 4.39 -3.52
N ALA A 359 6.85 4.45 -2.58
CA ALA A 359 6.91 3.68 -1.35
C ALA A 359 5.73 2.70 -1.32
N LYS A 360 5.98 1.46 -0.97
CA LYS A 360 4.99 0.45 -0.64
C LYS A 360 5.25 0.02 0.79
N CYS A 361 4.26 0.18 1.64
CA CYS A 361 4.30 -0.14 3.05
C CYS A 361 3.21 -1.16 3.36
N LEU A 362 3.51 -2.11 4.22
CA LEU A 362 2.54 -2.99 4.85
C LEU A 362 2.51 -2.67 6.33
N HIS A 363 1.33 -2.37 6.84
CA HIS A 363 1.08 -2.06 8.25
C HIS A 363 0.36 -3.25 8.86
N LEU A 364 1.08 -4.06 9.63
CA LEU A 364 0.57 -5.26 10.27
C LEU A 364 0.12 -4.97 11.69
N PHE A 365 -1.06 -5.47 12.04
CA PHE A 365 -1.65 -5.28 13.34
C PHE A 365 -1.84 -6.62 14.05
N MET A 366 -1.67 -6.61 15.36
CA MET A 366 -1.86 -7.80 16.15
C MET A 366 -2.35 -7.47 17.56
N ARG A 367 -3.21 -8.35 18.07
CA ARG A 367 -3.71 -8.34 19.44
C ARG A 367 -3.11 -9.55 20.15
N ASN A 368 -2.54 -9.32 21.33
CA ASN A 368 -1.77 -10.31 22.09
C ASN A 368 -0.58 -10.80 21.27
N GLN A 369 0.62 -10.26 21.50
CA GLN A 369 1.82 -10.72 20.79
C GLN A 369 1.99 -12.25 21.00
N PRO A 370 1.75 -13.09 19.98
CA PRO A 370 2.21 -14.45 19.99
C PRO A 370 3.73 -14.42 19.83
N ASN A 371 4.38 -15.51 20.23
CA ASN A 371 5.77 -15.74 19.85
C ASN A 371 5.91 -15.54 18.32
N GLU A 372 7.01 -14.92 17.89
CA GLU A 372 7.39 -14.79 16.46
C GLU A 372 6.62 -13.73 15.64
N PHE A 373 6.05 -12.69 16.27
CA PHE A 373 5.42 -11.59 15.51
C PHE A 373 6.38 -10.87 14.56
N ASP A 374 7.61 -10.64 15.00
CA ASP A 374 8.72 -10.12 14.19
C ASP A 374 8.97 -10.99 12.95
N THR A 375 9.01 -12.30 13.12
CA THR A 375 9.18 -13.28 12.04
C THR A 375 8.01 -13.19 11.06
N ARG A 376 6.79 -13.01 11.54
CA ARG A 376 5.61 -12.77 10.71
C ARG A 376 5.73 -11.49 9.88
N VAL A 377 6.22 -10.38 10.45
CA VAL A 377 6.48 -9.13 9.71
C VAL A 377 7.53 -9.37 8.62
N GLY A 378 8.64 -10.05 8.97
CA GLY A 378 9.69 -10.40 8.00
C GLY A 378 9.20 -11.30 6.86
N HIS A 379 8.31 -12.27 7.15
CA HIS A 379 7.67 -13.09 6.13
C HIS A 379 6.80 -12.24 5.19
N PHE A 380 5.98 -11.34 5.73
CA PHE A 380 5.17 -10.44 4.90
C PHE A 380 6.01 -9.48 4.06
N TRP A 381 7.11 -8.96 4.62
CA TRP A 381 8.08 -8.19 3.85
C TRP A 381 8.60 -8.99 2.66
N TYR A 382 9.06 -10.21 2.90
CA TYR A 382 9.60 -11.06 1.84
C TYR A 382 8.55 -11.39 0.78
N GLU A 383 7.35 -11.79 1.19
CA GLU A 383 6.32 -12.31 0.28
C GLU A 383 5.47 -11.27 -0.41
N LEU A 384 5.27 -10.07 0.16
CA LEU A 384 4.37 -9.06 -0.40
C LEU A 384 5.09 -7.81 -0.91
N ILE A 385 6.35 -7.61 -0.49
CA ILE A 385 7.14 -6.42 -0.83
C ILE A 385 8.39 -6.79 -1.64
N TYR A 386 9.30 -7.60 -1.08
CA TYR A 386 10.59 -7.89 -1.70
C TYR A 386 10.48 -8.84 -2.89
N ASN A 387 9.79 -9.97 -2.70
CA ASN A 387 9.71 -11.03 -3.69
C ASN A 387 8.27 -11.52 -3.94
N PRO A 388 7.32 -10.64 -4.31
CA PRO A 388 5.92 -11.01 -4.48
C PRO A 388 5.70 -12.01 -5.63
N LEU A 389 4.58 -12.73 -5.57
CA LEU A 389 4.09 -13.50 -6.71
C LEU A 389 3.86 -12.55 -7.90
N ARG A 390 4.33 -12.95 -9.09
CA ARG A 390 4.27 -12.12 -10.29
C ARG A 390 3.42 -12.78 -11.35
N ALA A 391 2.78 -11.96 -12.17
CA ALA A 391 2.13 -12.40 -13.39
C ALA A 391 2.48 -11.48 -14.55
N GLU A 392 2.61 -12.07 -15.74
CA GLU A 392 2.89 -11.35 -16.98
C GLU A 392 2.03 -11.90 -18.12
N ILE A 393 1.79 -11.08 -19.14
CA ILE A 393 1.11 -11.49 -20.36
C ILE A 393 1.95 -12.57 -21.05
N TYR A 394 1.37 -13.75 -21.25
CA TYR A 394 2.04 -14.83 -21.96
C TYR A 394 2.00 -14.61 -23.48
N GLN A 395 3.17 -14.69 -24.13
CA GLN A 395 3.32 -14.64 -25.58
C GLN A 395 4.27 -15.74 -26.04
N GLU A 396 3.82 -16.68 -26.87
CA GLU A 396 4.61 -17.82 -27.35
C GLU A 396 5.95 -17.39 -28.01
N ASN A 397 5.97 -16.25 -28.69
CA ASN A 397 7.14 -15.77 -29.44
C ASN A 397 8.27 -15.17 -28.59
N ARG A 398 8.01 -14.79 -27.32
CA ARG A 398 9.06 -14.22 -26.45
C ARG A 398 9.99 -15.28 -25.84
N ILE A 399 9.52 -16.53 -25.73
CA ILE A 399 10.26 -17.61 -25.04
C ILE A 399 11.30 -18.26 -25.96
N GLN A 400 11.04 -18.33 -27.28
CA GLN A 400 12.02 -18.86 -28.23
C GLN A 400 13.31 -18.03 -28.27
N THR A 401 13.23 -16.71 -28.07
CA THR A 401 14.40 -15.82 -28.06
C THR A 401 15.23 -15.98 -26.78
N ALA A 402 14.60 -16.24 -25.63
CA ALA A 402 15.29 -16.46 -24.36
C ALA A 402 15.95 -17.85 -24.29
N GLN A 403 15.28 -18.90 -24.78
CA GLN A 403 15.85 -20.25 -24.81
C GLN A 403 16.98 -20.41 -25.83
N ASN A 404 16.90 -19.73 -26.99
CA ASN A 404 17.98 -19.77 -27.99
C ASN A 404 19.25 -19.02 -27.56
N GLN A 405 19.17 -18.03 -26.66
CA GLN A 405 20.36 -17.36 -26.14
C GLN A 405 21.13 -18.21 -25.11
N THR A 406 20.44 -19.08 -24.39
CA THR A 406 21.08 -20.01 -23.43
C THR A 406 21.75 -21.19 -24.13
N LEU A 407 21.20 -21.65 -25.27
CA LEU A 407 21.76 -22.73 -26.09
C LEU A 407 22.96 -22.33 -26.95
N ILE A 408 23.25 -21.03 -27.11
CA ILE A 408 24.42 -20.52 -27.84
C ILE A 408 25.62 -20.25 -26.89
N ARG A 409 25.46 -20.48 -25.58
CA ARG A 409 26.52 -20.29 -24.56
C ARG A 409 26.90 -21.55 -23.77
N THR A 410 26.68 -22.73 -24.35
CA THR A 410 27.39 -23.98 -24.01
C THR A 410 28.29 -24.34 -25.17
#